data_AF-A0A7C5XG29-F1
#
_entry.id   AF-A0A7C5XG29-F1
#
_cell.length_a   1.000
_cell.length_b   1.000
_cell.length_c   1.000
_cell.angle_alpha   90.00
_cell.angle_beta   90.00
_cell.angle_gamma   90.00
#
_symmetry.space_group_name_H-M   'P 1'
#
loop_
_entity.id
_entity.type
_entity.pdbx_description
1 polymer ?
#
loop_
_entity_poly.entity_id
_entity_poly.type
_entity_poly.pdbx_seq_one_letter_code
_entity_poly.pdbx_strand_id
1 'polypeptide(L)'
;MINVKGSEHLKVIVTTDVGLERFACIDIENIFMFSSINIFCISLENHGISVVLSPDPVDPFHIAKVIVSRHVRGYWAIPIQRVCKALYEDIVKASIELIFLLNVHRPVKIIGVCRKRGWYIDSCSSLLKYIGNFIESIDIAEVDFHNYEYILRIEIIQNIAGLTIYRKEDEKLFRIRKL
;
A
#
# COMPACT_ATOMS: atom_id res chain seq x y z
N MET A 1 -11.77 15.19 1.78
CA MET A 1 -11.06 14.83 0.53
C MET A 1 -9.58 14.94 0.78
N ILE A 2 -8.82 13.87 0.57
CA ILE A 2 -7.36 13.87 0.78
C ILE A 2 -6.69 14.42 -0.49
N ASN A 3 -5.79 15.40 -0.36
CA ASN A 3 -5.05 15.94 -1.51
C ASN A 3 -3.91 14.99 -1.93
N VAL A 4 -3.83 14.63 -3.21
CA VAL A 4 -2.79 13.73 -3.77
C VAL A 4 -1.39 14.26 -3.49
N LYS A 5 -1.13 15.56 -3.68
CA LYS A 5 0.20 16.15 -3.39
C LYS A 5 0.57 16.03 -1.92
N GLY A 6 -0.39 16.24 -1.02
CA GLY A 6 -0.19 16.03 0.41
C GLY A 6 -0.02 14.55 0.79
N SER A 7 -0.40 13.63 -0.11
CA SER A 7 -0.33 12.19 0.09
C SER A 7 0.95 11.57 -0.48
N GLU A 8 1.82 12.33 -1.17
CA GLU A 8 3.13 11.84 -1.62
C GLU A 8 4.02 11.41 -0.44
N HIS A 9 3.73 11.95 0.74
CA HIS A 9 4.36 11.57 2.00
C HIS A 9 3.83 10.27 2.59
N LEU A 10 2.77 9.67 2.05
CA LEU A 10 2.23 8.39 2.54
C LEU A 10 3.24 7.27 2.33
N LYS A 11 3.60 6.61 3.45
CA LYS A 11 4.56 5.49 3.46
C LYS A 11 3.92 4.18 3.87
N VAL A 12 2.99 4.17 4.82
CA VAL A 12 2.39 2.93 5.31
C VAL A 12 0.91 3.13 5.57
N ILE A 13 0.10 2.14 5.19
CA ILE A 13 -1.30 2.03 5.63
C ILE A 13 -1.37 0.93 6.67
N VAL A 14 -1.75 1.29 7.88
CA VAL A 14 -2.00 0.34 8.96
C VAL A 14 -3.48 0.02 9.01
N THR A 15 -3.85 -1.25 8.84
CA THR A 15 -5.24 -1.71 9.01
C THR A 15 -5.46 -2.11 10.46
N THR A 16 -6.57 -1.67 11.05
CA THR A 16 -6.96 -1.97 12.43
C THR A 16 -8.47 -2.20 12.54
N ASP A 17 -8.95 -2.47 13.75
CA ASP A 17 -10.38 -2.46 14.05
C ASP A 17 -10.94 -1.04 14.00
N VAL A 18 -12.21 -0.94 13.63
CA VAL A 18 -12.95 0.32 13.75
C VAL A 18 -13.00 0.73 15.23
N GLY A 19 -12.62 1.97 15.53
CA GLY A 19 -12.51 2.52 16.89
C GLY A 19 -11.09 2.45 17.48
N LEU A 20 -10.16 1.74 16.85
CA LEU A 20 -8.76 1.63 17.30
C LEU A 20 -7.78 2.46 16.45
N GLU A 21 -8.24 3.22 15.46
CA GLU A 21 -7.39 3.95 14.50
C GLU A 21 -6.49 4.98 15.21
N ARG A 22 -7.05 5.77 16.12
CA ARG A 22 -6.30 6.77 16.89
C ARG A 22 -5.26 6.13 17.80
N PHE A 23 -5.63 5.02 18.42
CA PHE A 23 -4.75 4.24 19.29
C PHE A 23 -3.57 3.63 18.52
N ALA A 24 -3.82 3.10 17.33
CA ALA A 24 -2.77 2.65 16.43
C ALA A 24 -1.82 3.81 16.05
N CYS A 25 -2.35 5.02 15.81
CA CYS A 25 -1.52 6.18 15.53
C CYS A 25 -0.61 6.56 16.69
N ILE A 26 -1.14 6.58 17.93
CA ILE A 26 -0.32 6.83 19.13
C ILE A 26 0.80 5.80 19.24
N ASP A 27 0.52 4.51 19.01
CA ASP A 27 1.54 3.47 19.04
C ASP A 27 2.63 3.73 18.00
N ILE A 28 2.23 4.06 16.77
CA ILE A 28 3.15 4.34 15.65
C ILE A 28 4.03 5.55 15.96
N GLU A 29 3.44 6.67 16.38
CA GLU A 29 4.20 7.88 16.70
C GLU A 29 5.18 7.64 17.85
N ASN A 30 4.79 6.88 18.88
CA ASN A 30 5.68 6.51 19.98
C ASN A 30 6.86 5.64 19.53
N ILE A 31 6.68 4.78 18.53
CA ILE A 31 7.78 3.97 17.97
C ILE A 31 8.87 4.85 17.36
N PHE A 32 8.49 5.98 16.75
CA PHE A 32 9.41 6.87 16.05
C PHE A 32 9.77 8.14 16.84
N MET A 33 9.23 8.34 18.05
CA MET A 33 9.44 9.56 18.87
C MET A 33 10.91 9.92 19.11
N PHE A 34 11.77 8.90 19.24
CA PHE A 34 13.22 9.07 19.42
C PHE A 34 14.03 8.61 18.21
N SER A 35 13.38 8.44 17.07
CA SER A 35 14.01 8.11 15.79
C SER A 35 14.49 9.38 15.10
N SER A 36 15.48 9.24 14.20
CA SER A 36 15.83 10.30 13.27
C SER A 36 14.83 10.45 12.11
N ILE A 37 13.86 9.54 11.99
CA ILE A 37 12.82 9.55 10.96
C ILE A 37 11.59 10.27 11.51
N ASN A 38 11.19 11.35 10.85
CA ASN A 38 9.98 12.10 11.18
C ASN A 38 8.75 11.36 10.64
N ILE A 39 7.88 10.93 11.54
CA ILE A 39 6.63 10.26 11.19
C ILE A 39 5.44 11.03 11.74
N PHE A 40 4.38 11.13 10.94
CA PHE A 40 3.07 11.59 11.36
C PHE A 40 2.05 10.50 11.09
N CYS A 41 1.08 10.33 11.99
CA CYS A 41 -0.01 9.39 11.75
C CYS A 41 -1.37 10.10 11.72
N ILE A 42 -2.15 9.81 10.68
CA ILE A 42 -3.53 10.28 10.55
C ILE A 42 -4.47 9.10 10.70
N SER A 43 -5.30 9.13 11.73
CA SER A 43 -6.39 8.16 11.90
C SER A 43 -7.54 8.51 10.96
N LEU A 44 -7.94 7.56 10.11
CA LEU A 44 -9.19 7.67 9.35
C LEU A 44 -10.27 6.91 10.10
N GLU A 45 -10.88 7.60 11.07
CA GLU A 45 -11.90 7.04 11.95
C GLU A 45 -13.07 6.44 11.16
N ASN A 46 -13.62 5.33 11.67
CA ASN A 46 -14.71 4.56 11.06
C ASN A 46 -14.33 3.80 9.78
N HIS A 47 -13.05 3.84 9.37
CA HIS A 47 -12.56 3.08 8.22
C HIS A 47 -11.63 1.91 8.61
N GLY A 48 -11.25 1.80 9.89
CA GLY A 48 -10.34 0.78 10.39
C GLY A 48 -8.94 0.92 9.78
N ILE A 49 -8.49 2.15 9.52
CA ILE A 49 -7.19 2.43 8.90
C ILE A 49 -6.52 3.65 9.54
N SER A 50 -5.21 3.56 9.68
CA SER A 50 -4.31 4.63 10.08
C SER A 50 -3.27 4.84 9.00
N VAL A 51 -3.05 6.10 8.62
CA VAL A 51 -2.23 6.51 7.48
C VAL A 51 -0.94 7.10 8.03
N VAL A 52 0.19 6.48 7.71
CA VAL A 52 1.52 6.89 8.18
C VAL A 52 2.20 7.70 7.10
N LEU A 53 2.56 8.94 7.44
CA LEU A 53 3.21 9.90 6.57
C LEU A 53 4.65 10.16 7.03
N SER A 54 5.55 10.38 6.08
CA SER A 54 6.94 10.81 6.32
C SER A 54 7.33 11.86 5.28
N PRO A 55 7.77 13.06 5.70
CA PRO A 55 8.40 14.01 4.79
C PRO A 55 9.78 13.52 4.32
N ASP A 56 10.44 12.69 5.13
CA ASP A 56 11.78 12.20 4.84
C ASP A 56 11.77 11.17 3.68
N PRO A 57 12.83 11.13 2.85
CA PRO A 57 12.97 10.19 1.73
C PRO A 57 13.36 8.79 2.23
N VAL A 58 12.48 8.17 3.01
CA VAL A 58 12.69 6.86 3.64
C VAL A 58 11.94 5.78 2.88
N ASP A 59 12.54 4.59 2.83
CA ASP A 59 11.94 3.39 2.26
C ASP A 59 10.66 2.99 3.03
N PRO A 60 9.48 2.96 2.35
CA PRO A 60 8.23 2.48 2.93
C PRO A 60 8.33 1.09 3.58
N PHE A 61 9.12 0.18 3.00
CA PHE A 61 9.28 -1.17 3.55
C PHE A 61 10.02 -1.15 4.88
N HIS A 62 10.99 -0.26 5.05
CA HIS A 62 11.69 -0.09 6.31
C HIS A 62 10.72 0.35 7.42
N ILE A 63 9.90 1.38 7.16
CA ILE A 63 8.91 1.87 8.12
C ILE A 63 7.91 0.76 8.47
N ALA A 64 7.39 0.05 7.47
CA ALA A 64 6.45 -1.05 7.68
C ALA A 64 7.05 -2.17 8.55
N LYS A 65 8.30 -2.57 8.30
CA LYS A 65 9.02 -3.57 9.10
C LYS A 65 9.20 -3.13 10.55
N VAL A 66 9.58 -1.86 10.76
CA VAL A 66 9.71 -1.29 12.11
C VAL A 66 8.36 -1.34 12.84
N ILE A 67 7.26 -0.94 12.20
CA ILE A 67 5.90 -1.02 12.76
C ILE A 67 5.53 -2.45 13.13
N VAL A 68 5.72 -3.42 12.23
CA VAL A 68 5.38 -4.84 12.46
C VAL A 68 6.20 -5.47 13.57
N SER A 69 7.44 -5.03 13.76
CA SER A 69 8.33 -5.53 14.82
C SER A 69 7.94 -5.06 16.24
N ARG A 70 6.93 -4.20 16.36
CA ARG A 70 6.50 -3.57 17.62
C ARG A 70 5.02 -3.85 17.89
N HIS A 71 4.60 -3.58 19.12
CA HIS A 71 3.21 -3.74 19.53
C HIS A 71 2.39 -2.53 19.06
N VAL A 72 1.80 -2.66 17.88
CA VAL A 72 0.84 -1.69 17.34
C VAL A 72 -0.53 -2.35 17.31
N ARG A 73 -1.56 -1.60 17.73
CA ARG A 73 -2.96 -2.01 17.65
C ARG A 73 -3.45 -2.03 16.20
N GLY A 74 -3.06 -3.07 15.46
CA GLY A 74 -3.40 -3.27 14.06
C GLY A 74 -3.14 -4.70 13.60
N TYR A 75 -3.43 -4.95 12.32
CA TYR A 75 -3.38 -6.27 11.69
C TYR A 75 -2.36 -6.35 10.56
N TRP A 76 -2.23 -5.25 9.85
CA TRP A 76 -1.37 -5.13 8.68
C TRP A 76 -0.72 -3.76 8.69
N ALA A 77 0.53 -3.68 8.29
CA ALA A 77 1.24 -2.45 7.99
C ALA A 77 1.73 -2.55 6.55
N ILE A 78 0.90 -2.09 5.61
CA ILE A 78 1.15 -2.21 4.18
C ILE A 78 2.03 -1.04 3.73
N PRO A 79 3.25 -1.29 3.22
CA PRO A 79 4.09 -0.23 2.66
C PRO A 79 3.47 0.32 1.38
N ILE A 80 3.68 1.61 1.11
CA ILE A 80 3.15 2.33 -0.04
C ILE A 80 4.31 3.04 -0.75
N GLN A 81 4.62 2.61 -1.96
CA GLN A 81 5.72 3.13 -2.77
C GLN A 81 5.29 4.24 -3.74
N ARG A 82 4.03 4.19 -4.17
CA ARG A 82 3.45 5.18 -5.08
C ARG A 82 2.06 5.56 -4.62
N VAL A 83 1.72 6.82 -4.82
CA VAL A 83 0.37 7.34 -4.58
C VAL A 83 -0.09 8.09 -5.82
N CYS A 84 -1.33 7.84 -6.22
CA CYS A 84 -1.97 8.54 -7.32
C CYS A 84 -3.43 8.83 -6.99
N LYS A 85 -4.15 9.47 -7.92
CA LYS A 85 -5.61 9.57 -7.83
C LYS A 85 -6.22 8.17 -7.96
N ALA A 86 -7.36 7.96 -7.32
CA ALA A 86 -8.15 6.74 -7.47
C ALA A 86 -8.92 6.70 -8.80
N LEU A 87 -8.21 6.83 -9.92
CA LEU A 87 -8.72 6.73 -11.29
C LEU A 87 -8.01 5.58 -12.01
N TYR A 88 -8.73 4.89 -12.88
CA TYR A 88 -8.23 3.70 -13.56
C TYR A 88 -6.92 3.95 -14.30
N GLU A 89 -6.86 5.01 -15.10
CA GLU A 89 -5.68 5.38 -15.88
C GLU A 89 -4.47 5.75 -15.00
N ASP A 90 -4.71 6.52 -13.93
CA ASP A 90 -3.66 6.92 -12.99
C ASP A 90 -3.08 5.70 -12.25
N ILE A 91 -3.94 4.76 -11.85
CA ILE A 91 -3.53 3.51 -11.18
C ILE A 91 -2.75 2.62 -12.15
N VAL A 92 -3.18 2.50 -13.42
CA VAL A 92 -2.44 1.75 -14.44
C VAL A 92 -1.05 2.34 -14.63
N LYS A 93 -0.95 3.66 -14.79
CA LYS A 93 0.34 4.35 -14.95
C LYS A 93 1.26 4.08 -13.75
N ALA A 94 0.76 4.25 -12.53
CA ALA A 94 1.52 3.98 -11.32
C ALA A 94 1.93 2.50 -11.19
N SER A 95 1.08 1.57 -11.64
CA SER A 95 1.38 0.12 -11.64
C SER A 95 2.53 -0.20 -12.60
N ILE A 96 2.49 0.36 -13.81
CA ILE A 96 3.54 0.20 -14.82
C ILE A 96 4.88 0.74 -14.29
N GLU A 97 4.88 1.94 -13.70
CA GLU A 97 6.07 2.53 -13.08
C GLU A 97 6.67 1.59 -12.02
N LEU A 98 5.85 1.00 -11.16
CA LEU A 98 6.30 0.04 -10.15
C LEU A 98 6.89 -1.24 -10.76
N ILE A 99 6.26 -1.80 -11.79
CA ILE A 99 6.78 -2.98 -12.49
C ILE A 99 8.14 -2.69 -13.13
N PHE A 100 8.31 -1.51 -13.73
CA PHE A 100 9.59 -1.12 -14.32
C PHE A 100 10.73 -1.02 -13.29
N LEU A 101 10.42 -0.65 -12.04
CA LEU A 101 11.39 -0.54 -10.95
C LEU A 101 11.92 -1.89 -10.42
N LEU A 102 11.30 -3.02 -10.77
CA LEU A 102 11.73 -4.33 -10.28
C LEU A 102 13.10 -4.78 -10.82
N ASN A 103 13.58 -4.20 -11.93
CA ASN A 103 14.87 -4.55 -12.56
C ASN A 103 15.07 -6.07 -12.77
N VAL A 104 14.03 -6.75 -13.23
CA VAL A 104 14.03 -8.20 -13.56
C VAL A 104 13.68 -8.44 -15.03
N HIS A 105 13.87 -9.68 -15.49
CA HIS A 105 13.46 -10.12 -16.81
C HIS A 105 11.92 -10.03 -16.96
N ARG A 106 11.45 -9.63 -18.13
CA ARG A 106 10.03 -9.48 -18.46
C ARG A 106 9.60 -10.54 -19.50
N PRO A 107 8.32 -10.97 -19.51
CA PRO A 107 7.24 -10.56 -18.63
C PRO A 107 7.40 -11.10 -17.21
N VAL A 108 7.09 -10.28 -16.20
CA VAL A 108 7.05 -10.73 -14.79
C VAL A 108 5.73 -11.38 -14.45
N LYS A 109 5.74 -12.46 -13.66
CA LYS A 109 4.52 -13.11 -13.19
C LYS A 109 3.97 -12.41 -11.95
N ILE A 110 2.81 -11.79 -12.07
CA ILE A 110 2.22 -11.00 -10.98
C ILE A 110 0.80 -11.42 -10.66
N ILE A 111 0.39 -11.16 -9.42
CA ILE A 111 -1.03 -11.13 -9.03
C ILE A 111 -1.39 -9.74 -8.50
N GLY A 112 -2.59 -9.28 -8.85
CA GLY A 112 -3.15 -8.05 -8.31
C GLY A 112 -3.96 -8.30 -7.03
N VAL A 113 -3.70 -7.51 -5.99
CA VAL A 113 -4.50 -7.51 -4.75
C VAL A 113 -5.03 -6.10 -4.53
N CYS A 114 -6.34 -5.94 -4.53
CA CYS A 114 -6.99 -4.65 -4.31
C CYS A 114 -7.85 -4.66 -3.06
N ARG A 115 -7.77 -3.60 -2.27
CA ARG A 115 -8.69 -3.32 -1.18
C ARG A 115 -9.30 -1.93 -1.34
N LYS A 116 -10.63 -1.88 -1.30
CA LYS A 116 -11.40 -0.63 -1.45
C LYS A 116 -11.94 -0.15 -0.09
N ARG A 117 -11.60 1.09 0.29
CA ARG A 117 -12.14 1.81 1.45
C ARG A 117 -12.74 3.14 0.98
N GLY A 118 -13.90 3.05 0.32
CA GLY A 118 -14.60 4.21 -0.26
C GLY A 118 -15.36 3.84 -1.55
N TRP A 119 -15.82 4.85 -2.29
CA TRP A 119 -16.72 4.69 -3.44
C TRP A 119 -16.13 5.15 -4.78
N TYR A 120 -14.84 5.51 -4.82
CA TYR A 120 -14.22 6.18 -5.97
C TYR A 120 -13.98 5.30 -7.20
N ILE A 121 -13.88 3.99 -7.00
CA ILE A 121 -13.94 3.00 -8.09
C ILE A 121 -15.20 2.15 -7.92
N ASP A 122 -15.70 1.61 -9.03
CA ASP A 122 -16.82 0.67 -9.05
C ASP A 122 -16.48 -0.60 -8.26
N SER A 123 -15.44 -1.35 -8.65
CA SER A 123 -15.04 -2.59 -7.98
C SER A 123 -13.54 -2.88 -8.11
N CYS A 124 -12.98 -3.56 -7.11
CA CYS A 124 -11.60 -4.05 -7.18
C CYS A 124 -11.39 -5.04 -8.33
N SER A 125 -12.36 -5.91 -8.60
CA SER A 125 -12.26 -6.89 -9.69
C SER A 125 -12.22 -6.23 -11.07
N SER A 126 -13.05 -5.19 -11.29
CA SER A 126 -13.03 -4.39 -12.52
C SER A 126 -11.67 -3.70 -12.71
N LEU A 127 -11.15 -3.08 -11.65
CA LEU A 127 -9.86 -2.40 -11.67
C LEU A 127 -8.72 -3.37 -11.99
N LEU A 128 -8.67 -4.52 -11.31
CA LEU A 128 -7.62 -5.51 -11.52
C LEU A 128 -7.66 -6.10 -12.95
N LYS A 129 -8.86 -6.34 -13.51
CA LYS A 129 -9.00 -6.74 -14.92
C LYS A 129 -8.48 -5.68 -15.87
N TYR A 130 -8.81 -4.42 -15.63
CA TYR A 130 -8.36 -3.31 -16.46
C TYR A 130 -6.83 -3.18 -16.45
N ILE A 131 -6.21 -3.26 -15.26
CA ILE A 131 -4.75 -3.22 -15.12
C ILE A 131 -4.12 -4.44 -15.79
N GLY A 132 -4.63 -5.65 -15.50
CA GLY A 132 -4.13 -6.91 -16.05
C GLY A 132 -4.10 -6.92 -17.58
N ASN A 133 -5.23 -6.57 -18.21
CA ASN A 133 -5.31 -6.47 -19.67
C ASN A 133 -4.26 -5.49 -20.24
N PHE A 134 -4.03 -4.36 -19.55
CA PHE A 134 -3.11 -3.35 -20.03
C PHE A 134 -1.65 -3.81 -19.94
N ILE A 135 -1.22 -4.34 -18.78
CA ILE A 135 0.17 -4.78 -18.58
C ILE A 135 0.53 -5.99 -19.44
N GLU A 136 -0.43 -6.87 -19.72
CA GLU A 136 -0.28 -8.00 -20.65
C GLU A 136 -0.18 -7.52 -22.10
N SER A 137 -0.98 -6.52 -22.50
CA SER A 137 -0.97 -5.99 -23.87
C SER A 137 0.36 -5.33 -24.28
N ILE A 138 1.15 -4.88 -23.31
CA ILE A 138 2.47 -4.27 -23.52
C ILE A 138 3.63 -5.20 -23.14
N ASP A 139 3.34 -6.48 -22.85
CA ASP A 139 4.32 -7.55 -22.59
C ASP A 139 5.32 -7.24 -21.46
N ILE A 140 4.90 -6.47 -20.45
CA ILE A 140 5.76 -6.19 -19.28
C ILE A 140 5.52 -7.18 -18.13
N ALA A 141 4.33 -7.78 -18.07
CA ALA A 141 3.89 -8.66 -17.02
C ALA A 141 2.78 -9.62 -17.51
N GLU A 142 2.67 -10.77 -16.84
CA GLU A 142 1.64 -11.79 -17.02
C GLU A 142 0.86 -11.94 -15.71
N VAL A 143 -0.48 -11.98 -15.77
CA VAL A 143 -1.31 -12.22 -14.59
C VAL A 143 -1.45 -13.73 -14.35
N ASP A 144 -0.71 -14.26 -13.37
CA ASP A 144 -0.71 -15.69 -13.03
C ASP A 144 -1.31 -15.93 -11.63
N PHE A 145 -2.52 -16.46 -11.54
CA PHE A 145 -3.19 -16.71 -10.25
C PHE A 145 -2.56 -17.85 -9.43
N HIS A 146 -1.70 -18.68 -10.03
CA HIS A 146 -1.14 -19.88 -9.40
C HIS A 146 0.37 -19.73 -9.15
N ASN A 147 1.13 -19.31 -10.16
CA ASN A 147 2.60 -19.25 -10.13
C ASN A 147 3.14 -17.81 -10.23
N TYR A 148 2.47 -16.84 -9.60
CA TYR A 148 3.01 -15.49 -9.47
C TYR A 148 4.22 -15.42 -8.54
N GLU A 149 5.15 -14.53 -8.88
CA GLU A 149 6.34 -14.19 -8.09
C GLU A 149 6.13 -12.90 -7.31
N TYR A 150 5.37 -11.95 -7.88
CA TYR A 150 5.15 -10.63 -7.30
C TYR A 150 3.67 -10.36 -7.03
N ILE A 151 3.41 -9.56 -6.01
CA ILE A 151 2.09 -9.05 -5.66
C ILE A 151 2.09 -7.55 -5.93
N LEU A 152 1.22 -7.10 -6.83
CA LEU A 152 0.87 -5.69 -6.99
C LEU A 152 -0.31 -5.40 -6.06
N ARG A 153 -0.04 -4.75 -4.93
CA ARG A 153 -1.07 -4.38 -3.96
C ARG A 153 -1.53 -2.93 -4.16
N ILE A 154 -2.84 -2.74 -4.15
CA ILE A 154 -3.53 -1.47 -4.36
C ILE A 154 -4.50 -1.23 -3.19
N GLU A 155 -4.30 -0.16 -2.45
CA GLU A 155 -5.18 0.30 -1.38
C GLU A 155 -5.89 1.58 -1.83
N ILE A 156 -7.20 1.50 -2.06
CA ILE A 156 -8.02 2.68 -2.39
C ILE A 156 -8.54 3.28 -1.09
N ILE A 157 -8.16 4.52 -0.82
CA ILE A 157 -8.59 5.27 0.36
C ILE A 157 -9.22 6.57 -0.13
N GLN A 158 -10.54 6.70 0.04
CA GLN A 158 -11.27 7.84 -0.50
C GLN A 158 -10.87 8.08 -1.98
N ASN A 159 -10.39 9.27 -2.32
CA ASN A 159 -10.05 9.70 -3.67
C ASN A 159 -8.61 9.39 -4.11
N ILE A 160 -7.83 8.68 -3.29
CA ILE A 160 -6.44 8.32 -3.60
C ILE A 160 -6.26 6.80 -3.67
N ALA A 161 -5.22 6.37 -4.37
CA ALA A 161 -4.77 4.99 -4.42
C ALA A 161 -3.31 4.93 -3.96
N GLY A 162 -3.02 4.09 -2.97
CA GLY A 162 -1.66 3.72 -2.57
C GLY A 162 -1.29 2.38 -3.20
N LEU A 163 -0.13 2.33 -3.85
CA LEU A 163 0.36 1.15 -4.56
C LEU A 163 1.72 0.72 -4.03
N THR A 164 1.93 -0.59 -4.03
CA THR A 164 3.25 -1.21 -3.81
C THR A 164 3.34 -2.51 -4.60
N ILE A 165 4.56 -2.87 -4.99
CA ILE A 165 4.88 -4.17 -5.57
C ILE A 165 5.96 -4.83 -4.73
N TYR A 166 5.78 -6.09 -4.38
CA TYR A 166 6.71 -6.86 -3.57
C TYR A 166 6.66 -8.35 -3.92
N ARG A 167 7.66 -9.11 -3.47
CA ARG A 167 7.70 -10.55 -3.72
C ARG A 167 6.68 -11.29 -2.87
N LYS A 168 6.09 -12.36 -3.40
CA LYS A 168 5.09 -13.19 -2.73
C LYS A 168 5.51 -13.61 -1.32
N GLU A 169 6.78 -13.97 -1.13
CA GLU A 169 7.31 -14.40 0.17
C GLU A 169 7.31 -13.30 1.25
N ASP A 170 7.28 -12.03 0.85
CA ASP A 170 7.34 -10.88 1.76
C ASP A 170 5.97 -10.51 2.33
N GLU A 171 4.85 -10.98 1.78
CA GLU A 171 3.51 -10.54 2.21
C GLU A 171 3.29 -10.74 3.72
N LYS A 172 3.73 -11.89 4.24
CA LYS A 172 3.63 -12.24 5.66
C LYS A 172 4.42 -11.30 6.58
N LEU A 173 5.43 -10.61 6.05
CA LEU A 173 6.26 -9.65 6.81
C LEU A 173 5.49 -8.36 7.11
N PHE A 174 4.37 -8.11 6.44
CA PHE A 174 3.52 -6.93 6.66
C PHE A 174 2.39 -7.19 7.66
N ARG A 175 2.29 -8.42 8.20
CA ARG A 175 1.27 -8.79 9.17
C ARG A 175 1.74 -8.49 10.58
N ILE A 176 1.00 -7.65 11.29
CA ILE A 176 1.23 -7.36 12.70
C ILE A 176 0.82 -8.60 13.51
N ARG A 177 1.72 -9.10 14.36
CA ARG A 177 1.43 -10.25 15.21
C ARG A 177 0.50 -9.82 16.33
N LYS A 178 -0.63 -10.53 16.49
CA LYS A 178 -1.44 -10.44 17.72
C LYS A 178 -0.70 -11.20 18.81
N LEU A 179 -0.54 -10.56 19.97
CA LEU A 179 -0.26 -11.28 21.22
C LEU A 179 -1.52 -12.01 21.68
#